data_AF-A0A8G0KT27-F1
#
_entry.id   AF-A0A8G0KT27-F1
#
_cell.length_a   1.000
_cell.length_b   1.000
_cell.length_c   1.000
_cell.angle_alpha   90.00
_cell.angle_beta   90.00
_cell.angle_gamma   90.00
#
_symmetry.space_group_name_H-M   'P 1'
#
loop_
_entity.id
_entity.type
_entity.pdbx_description
1 polymer ?
#
loop_
_entity_poly.entity_id
_entity_poly.type
_entity_poly.pdbx_seq_one_letter_code
_entity_poly.pdbx_strand_id
1 'polypeptide(L)'
;MGFTNNRIAAIDFTRGISVFFLIIVHTMLIYGTLETQTETTIGQIIIWLGRGAAMYLIAMGISFTFSRRQSFYTIIKRAFYLLFIGYSLNFVKFIIPEFIFGGLPYRFLNAYHLKTQSLETSLFFLGLGDILQLAGISLLLIAFINQISNNKWLYFLLGLSIMILSKELSGFKTNIIGLEYICHLFFSNQYNVYFPVFPWSAFIFMGVFLGKQLKEINNDTQIFFKNLALQSLGLIVLGLSLVLTNYKYHFGDYYHLGPGGSIILLGIMMLCFWIANQLVKLFNPNSPFLIL
;
A
#
# COMPACT_ATOMS: atom_id res chain seq x y z
N MET A 1 -17.39 -17.60 -28.65
CA MET A 1 -17.49 -17.37 -27.18
C MET A 1 -16.89 -16.01 -26.87
N GLY A 2 -17.70 -15.07 -26.38
CA GLY A 2 -17.25 -13.70 -26.09
C GLY A 2 -16.30 -13.68 -24.89
N PHE A 3 -15.09 -13.14 -25.07
CA PHE A 3 -14.15 -12.90 -23.99
C PHE A 3 -14.66 -11.77 -23.10
N THR A 4 -15.40 -12.11 -22.05
CA THR A 4 -15.77 -11.18 -20.97
C THR A 4 -14.93 -11.48 -19.74
N ASN A 5 -13.67 -11.03 -19.76
CA ASN A 5 -13.06 -10.34 -18.62
C ASN A 5 -11.60 -9.96 -18.94
N ASN A 6 -11.33 -8.66 -19.05
CA ASN A 6 -9.97 -8.08 -19.03
C ASN A 6 -9.38 -8.21 -17.60
N ARG A 7 -9.35 -9.43 -17.06
CA ARG A 7 -8.81 -9.74 -15.74
C ARG A 7 -7.52 -10.52 -15.91
N ILE A 8 -6.52 -10.14 -15.13
CA ILE A 8 -5.22 -10.79 -15.14
C ILE A 8 -5.09 -11.53 -13.83
N ALA A 9 -5.19 -12.85 -13.91
CA ALA A 9 -5.26 -13.73 -12.74
C ALA A 9 -4.11 -13.51 -11.74
N ALA A 10 -2.90 -13.24 -12.23
CA ALA A 10 -1.75 -12.91 -11.38
C ALA A 10 -1.96 -11.62 -10.56
N ILE A 11 -2.56 -10.59 -11.15
CA ILE A 11 -2.85 -9.32 -10.45
C ILE A 11 -3.97 -9.51 -9.43
N ASP A 12 -5.00 -10.27 -9.79
CA ASP A 12 -6.07 -10.64 -8.85
C ASP A 12 -5.54 -11.48 -7.68
N PHE A 13 -4.64 -12.43 -7.95
CA PHE A 13 -3.99 -13.29 -6.96
C PHE A 13 -3.14 -12.47 -5.99
N THR A 14 -2.22 -11.63 -6.49
CA THR A 14 -1.40 -10.73 -5.65
C THR A 14 -2.25 -9.80 -4.78
N ARG A 15 -3.34 -9.27 -5.31
CA ARG A 15 -4.28 -8.44 -4.54
C ARG A 15 -4.92 -9.25 -3.41
N GLY A 16 -5.43 -10.44 -3.70
CA GLY A 16 -6.08 -11.31 -2.72
C GLY A 16 -5.13 -11.73 -1.61
N ILE A 17 -3.94 -12.22 -1.96
CA ILE A 17 -2.96 -12.71 -0.99
C ILE A 17 -2.42 -11.56 -0.11
N SER A 18 -2.27 -10.34 -0.66
CA SER A 18 -1.88 -9.16 0.13
C SER A 18 -2.91 -8.86 1.22
N VAL A 19 -4.21 -8.87 0.89
CA VAL A 19 -5.27 -8.61 1.89
C VAL A 19 -5.34 -9.75 2.91
N PHE A 20 -5.19 -10.99 2.48
CA PHE A 20 -5.20 -12.15 3.38
C PHE A 20 -4.08 -12.07 4.44
N PHE A 21 -2.84 -11.81 4.02
CA PHE A 21 -1.73 -11.67 4.97
C PHE A 21 -1.83 -10.41 5.84
N LEU A 22 -2.46 -9.34 5.35
CA LEU A 22 -2.74 -8.17 6.18
C LEU A 22 -3.62 -8.51 7.38
N ILE A 23 -4.59 -9.42 7.25
CA ILE A 23 -5.41 -9.85 8.40
C ILE A 23 -4.52 -10.54 9.44
N ILE A 24 -3.69 -11.49 9.01
CA ILE A 24 -2.81 -12.28 9.89
C ILE A 24 -1.83 -11.36 10.64
N VAL A 25 -1.16 -10.43 9.95
CA VAL A 25 -0.20 -9.54 10.60
C VAL A 25 -0.88 -8.60 11.60
N HIS A 26 -2.08 -8.06 11.30
CA HIS A 26 -2.77 -7.18 12.23
C HIS A 26 -3.25 -7.92 13.48
N THR A 27 -3.73 -9.16 13.33
CA THR A 27 -4.05 -10.01 14.49
C THR A 27 -2.82 -10.22 15.37
N MET A 28 -1.66 -10.53 14.77
CA MET A 28 -0.43 -10.72 15.53
C MET A 28 0.08 -9.42 16.17
N LEU A 29 0.00 -8.28 15.48
CA LEU A 29 0.45 -6.99 16.00
C LEU A 29 -0.38 -6.51 17.19
N ILE A 30 -1.69 -6.77 17.18
CA ILE A 30 -2.60 -6.33 18.25
C ILE A 30 -2.61 -7.31 19.42
N TYR A 31 -2.64 -8.63 19.16
CA TYR A 31 -2.89 -9.65 20.17
C TYR A 31 -1.68 -10.55 20.49
N GLY A 32 -0.66 -10.59 19.64
CA GLY A 32 0.54 -11.41 19.87
C GLY A 32 1.45 -10.83 20.97
N THR A 33 2.18 -11.71 21.68
CA THR A 33 3.21 -11.28 22.65
C THR A 33 4.44 -10.71 21.93
N LEU A 34 5.30 -9.97 22.66
CA LEU A 34 6.51 -9.38 22.07
C LEU A 34 7.44 -10.50 21.61
N GLU A 35 7.64 -11.50 22.47
CA GLU A 35 8.38 -12.73 22.18
C GLU A 35 7.91 -13.39 20.87
N THR A 36 6.60 -13.58 20.69
CA THR A 36 6.06 -14.12 19.43
C THR A 36 6.40 -13.23 18.24
N GLN A 37 6.26 -11.91 18.37
CA GLN A 37 6.50 -10.96 17.27
C GLN A 37 7.99 -10.87 16.88
N THR A 38 8.92 -10.89 17.83
CA THR A 38 10.34 -10.56 17.59
C THR A 38 11.27 -11.75 17.61
N GLU A 39 11.00 -12.77 18.43
CA GLU A 39 11.94 -13.85 18.72
C GLU A 39 11.61 -15.13 17.94
N THR A 40 10.35 -15.33 17.55
CA THR A 40 9.96 -16.53 16.80
C THR A 40 10.14 -16.36 15.30
N THR A 41 10.60 -17.43 14.63
CA THR A 41 10.70 -17.48 13.16
C THR A 41 9.36 -17.24 12.48
N ILE A 42 8.27 -17.80 13.05
CA ILE A 42 6.91 -17.62 12.53
C ILE A 42 6.50 -16.14 12.61
N GLY A 43 6.77 -15.46 13.73
CA GLY A 43 6.50 -14.04 13.88
C GLY A 43 7.24 -13.19 12.86
N GLN A 44 8.53 -13.45 12.66
CA GLN A 44 9.33 -12.74 11.66
C GLN A 44 8.79 -12.94 10.24
N ILE A 45 8.37 -14.17 9.89
CA ILE A 45 7.72 -14.47 8.60
C ILE A 45 6.43 -13.67 8.46
N ILE A 46 5.57 -13.65 9.49
CA ILE A 46 4.29 -12.92 9.45
C ILE A 46 4.54 -11.40 9.31
N ILE A 47 5.50 -10.82 10.04
CA ILE A 47 5.86 -9.40 9.90
C ILE A 47 6.33 -9.11 8.46
N TRP A 48 7.14 -10.00 7.89
CA TRP A 48 7.62 -9.85 6.52
C TRP A 48 6.47 -9.93 5.51
N LEU A 49 5.55 -10.89 5.66
CA LEU A 49 4.35 -11.01 4.82
C LEU A 49 3.43 -9.79 4.95
N GLY A 50 3.39 -9.15 6.13
CA GLY A 50 2.69 -7.89 6.35
C GLY A 50 3.20 -6.72 5.49
N ARG A 51 4.41 -6.84 4.92
CA ARG A 51 4.95 -5.86 3.96
C ARG A 51 4.28 -5.89 2.59
N GLY A 52 3.36 -6.82 2.36
CA GLY A 52 2.53 -6.93 1.16
C GLY A 52 1.56 -5.75 0.94
N ALA A 53 1.45 -4.79 1.86
CA ALA A 53 0.65 -3.58 1.66
C ALA A 53 1.05 -2.83 0.37
N ALA A 54 2.35 -2.68 0.09
CA ALA A 54 2.81 -2.04 -1.15
C ALA A 54 2.36 -2.82 -2.41
N MET A 55 2.37 -4.16 -2.37
CA MET A 55 1.86 -4.99 -3.46
C MET A 55 0.37 -4.74 -3.72
N TYR A 56 -0.44 -4.61 -2.66
CA TYR A 56 -1.85 -4.23 -2.77
C TYR A 56 -2.03 -2.85 -3.43
N LEU A 57 -1.22 -1.86 -3.04
CA LEU A 57 -1.27 -0.51 -3.61
C LEU A 57 -0.90 -0.48 -5.10
N ILE A 58 0.13 -1.21 -5.51
CA ILE A 58 0.50 -1.38 -6.92
C ILE A 58 -0.64 -2.09 -7.67
N ALA A 59 -1.18 -3.19 -7.12
CA ALA A 59 -2.28 -3.94 -7.72
C ALA A 59 -3.53 -3.07 -7.89
N MET A 60 -3.82 -2.21 -6.91
CA MET A 60 -4.89 -1.22 -6.97
C MET A 60 -4.68 -0.23 -8.12
N GLY A 61 -3.47 0.33 -8.26
CA GLY A 61 -3.11 1.23 -9.35
C GLY A 61 -3.25 0.56 -10.72
N ILE A 62 -2.80 -0.69 -10.87
CA ILE A 62 -2.98 -1.43 -12.12
C ILE A 62 -4.48 -1.68 -12.38
N SER A 63 -5.19 -2.22 -11.40
CA SER A 63 -6.64 -2.50 -11.51
C SER A 63 -7.45 -1.24 -11.82
N PHE A 64 -7.01 -0.08 -11.33
CA PHE A 64 -7.62 1.19 -11.64
C PHE A 64 -7.59 1.47 -13.14
N THR A 65 -6.52 1.17 -13.88
CA THR A 65 -6.48 1.45 -15.34
C THR A 65 -7.50 0.62 -16.10
N PHE A 66 -7.82 -0.59 -15.65
CA PHE A 66 -8.77 -1.50 -16.28
C PHE A 66 -10.24 -1.25 -15.89
N SER A 67 -10.50 -0.40 -14.90
CA SER A 67 -11.87 -0.06 -14.49
C SER A 67 -12.62 0.62 -15.63
N ARG A 68 -13.89 0.25 -15.83
CA ARG A 68 -14.82 0.90 -16.77
C ARG A 68 -15.32 2.27 -16.26
N ARG A 69 -15.24 2.49 -14.95
CA ARG A 69 -15.75 3.68 -14.25
C ARG A 69 -14.64 4.71 -14.07
N GLN A 70 -14.35 5.46 -15.14
CA GLN A 70 -13.22 6.42 -15.23
C GLN A 70 -13.62 7.90 -15.30
N SER A 71 -14.92 8.23 -15.32
CA SER A 71 -15.32 9.64 -15.31
C SER A 71 -14.89 10.31 -14.01
N PHE A 72 -14.51 11.58 -14.08
CA PHE A 72 -14.05 12.39 -12.94
C PHE A 72 -14.95 12.21 -11.71
N TYR A 73 -16.25 12.45 -11.89
CA TYR A 73 -17.25 12.32 -10.83
C TYR A 73 -17.29 10.92 -10.21
N THR A 74 -17.15 9.87 -11.04
CA THR A 74 -17.17 8.50 -10.52
C THR A 74 -15.92 8.17 -9.71
N ILE A 75 -14.76 8.69 -10.10
CA ILE A 75 -13.52 8.51 -9.34
C ILE A 75 -13.61 9.26 -8.00
N ILE A 76 -14.07 10.52 -8.01
CA ILE A 76 -14.29 11.33 -6.81
C ILE A 76 -15.26 10.63 -5.85
N LYS A 77 -16.41 10.13 -6.34
CA LYS A 77 -17.37 9.40 -5.52
C LYS A 77 -16.76 8.15 -4.88
N ARG A 78 -15.95 7.39 -5.64
CA ARG A 78 -15.23 6.22 -5.11
C ARG A 78 -14.19 6.61 -4.05
N ALA A 79 -13.50 7.71 -4.25
CA ALA A 79 -12.52 8.22 -3.31
C ALA A 79 -13.16 8.60 -1.96
N PHE A 80 -14.23 9.38 -1.98
CA PHE A 80 -14.99 9.72 -0.75
C PHE A 80 -15.63 8.49 -0.12
N TYR A 81 -16.10 7.53 -0.91
CA TYR A 81 -16.60 6.27 -0.39
C TYR A 81 -15.50 5.48 0.34
N LEU A 82 -14.29 5.39 -0.21
CA LEU A 82 -13.17 4.74 0.48
C LEU A 82 -12.76 5.47 1.75
N LEU A 83 -12.76 6.81 1.76
CA LEU A 83 -12.51 7.60 2.97
C LEU A 83 -13.55 7.29 4.04
N PHE A 84 -14.83 7.32 3.67
CA PHE A 84 -15.92 6.98 4.57
C PHE A 84 -15.75 5.58 5.15
N ILE A 85 -15.52 4.56 4.31
CA ILE A 85 -15.30 3.17 4.76
C ILE A 85 -14.05 3.05 5.64
N GLY A 86 -12.97 3.78 5.33
CA GLY A 86 -11.76 3.80 6.15
C GLY A 86 -12.03 4.29 7.58
N TYR A 87 -12.70 5.42 7.72
CA TYR A 87 -13.05 5.95 9.04
C TYR A 87 -14.11 5.12 9.76
N SER A 88 -15.09 4.56 9.03
CA SER A 88 -16.03 3.59 9.61
C SER A 88 -15.34 2.34 10.12
N LEU A 89 -14.31 1.85 9.40
CA LEU A 89 -13.53 0.70 9.84
C LEU A 89 -12.73 1.02 11.10
N ASN A 90 -12.12 2.20 11.20
CA ASN A 90 -11.46 2.65 12.43
C ASN A 90 -12.43 2.66 13.61
N PHE A 91 -13.64 3.19 13.39
CA PHE A 91 -14.70 3.18 14.40
C PHE A 91 -15.03 1.77 14.87
N VAL A 92 -15.28 0.83 13.94
CA VAL A 92 -15.63 -0.55 14.28
C VAL A 92 -14.45 -1.31 14.90
N LYS A 93 -13.23 -1.09 14.42
CA LYS A 93 -12.01 -1.81 14.85
C LYS A 93 -11.49 -1.35 16.20
N PHE A 94 -11.69 -0.09 16.56
CA PHE A 94 -11.10 0.49 17.77
C PHE A 94 -12.14 0.98 18.76
N ILE A 95 -13.12 1.77 18.33
CA ILE A 95 -14.06 2.43 19.24
C ILE A 95 -15.04 1.43 19.83
N ILE A 96 -15.59 0.53 19.00
CA ILE A 96 -16.50 -0.51 19.49
C ILE A 96 -15.79 -1.43 20.52
N PRO A 97 -14.62 -2.02 20.24
CA PRO A 97 -13.89 -2.81 21.24
C PRO A 97 -13.56 -2.04 22.52
N GLU A 98 -13.14 -0.78 22.38
CA GLU A 98 -12.74 0.04 23.52
C GLU A 98 -13.88 0.27 24.53
N PHE A 99 -15.10 0.49 24.05
CA PHE A 99 -16.24 0.84 24.92
C PHE A 99 -17.23 -0.30 25.16
N ILE A 100 -17.33 -1.28 24.27
CA ILE A 100 -18.37 -2.33 24.31
C ILE A 100 -17.79 -3.69 24.75
N PHE A 101 -16.55 -4.02 24.36
CA PHE A 101 -15.96 -5.35 24.59
C PHE A 101 -14.88 -5.39 25.66
N GLY A 102 -14.84 -4.40 26.56
CA GLY A 102 -13.94 -4.38 27.71
C GLY A 102 -12.56 -3.76 27.46
N GLY A 103 -12.38 -3.05 26.33
CA GLY A 103 -11.15 -2.31 26.06
C GLY A 103 -10.25 -2.97 25.01
N LEU A 104 -9.38 -2.17 24.40
CA LEU A 104 -8.25 -2.66 23.63
C LEU A 104 -7.17 -3.25 24.57
N PRO A 105 -6.32 -4.18 24.09
CA PRO A 105 -5.25 -4.74 24.91
C PRO A 105 -4.37 -3.65 25.53
N TYR A 106 -4.11 -3.72 26.84
CA TYR A 106 -3.34 -2.70 27.57
C TYR A 106 -1.98 -2.40 26.92
N ARG A 107 -1.28 -3.44 26.46
CA ARG A 107 -0.01 -3.29 25.74
C ARG A 107 -0.17 -2.48 24.45
N PHE A 108 -1.25 -2.69 23.71
CA PHE A 108 -1.52 -1.96 22.48
C PHE A 108 -1.74 -0.48 22.75
N LEU A 109 -2.51 -0.13 23.79
CA LEU A 109 -2.72 1.27 24.20
C LEU A 109 -1.42 1.92 24.72
N ASN A 110 -0.66 1.19 25.54
CA ASN A 110 0.58 1.69 26.11
C ASN A 110 1.66 1.97 25.05
N ALA A 111 1.65 1.25 23.93
CA ALA A 111 2.53 1.52 22.79
C ALA A 111 2.33 2.92 22.18
N TYR A 112 1.17 3.53 22.40
CA TYR A 112 0.84 4.90 21.98
C TYR A 112 0.80 5.89 23.15
N HIS A 113 1.13 5.45 24.37
CA HIS A 113 0.98 6.24 25.60
C HIS A 113 -0.47 6.72 25.84
N LEU A 114 -1.45 5.94 25.39
CA LEU A 114 -2.88 6.25 25.52
C LEU A 114 -3.52 5.58 26.74
N LYS A 115 -4.59 6.19 27.25
CA LYS A 115 -5.38 5.66 28.38
C LYS A 115 -6.65 4.97 27.88
N THR A 116 -7.13 3.98 28.62
CA THR A 116 -8.41 3.33 28.30
C THR A 116 -9.59 4.30 28.42
N GLN A 117 -10.58 4.16 27.55
CA GLN A 117 -11.89 4.82 27.59
C GLN A 117 -11.82 6.35 27.65
N SER A 118 -10.79 6.94 27.04
CA SER A 118 -10.62 8.39 26.97
C SER A 118 -11.06 8.96 25.61
N LEU A 119 -11.48 10.23 25.60
CA LEU A 119 -11.80 10.94 24.36
C LEU A 119 -10.57 11.08 23.47
N GLU A 120 -9.39 11.30 24.05
CA GLU A 120 -8.11 11.38 23.35
C GLU A 120 -7.83 10.10 22.56
N THR A 121 -7.93 8.94 23.23
CA THR A 121 -7.78 7.61 22.62
C THR A 121 -8.78 7.39 21.49
N SER A 122 -10.02 7.83 21.68
CA SER A 122 -11.08 7.70 20.69
C SER A 122 -10.79 8.52 19.44
N LEU A 123 -10.38 9.78 19.61
CA LEU A 123 -10.03 10.66 18.49
C LEU A 123 -8.77 10.20 17.77
N PHE A 124 -7.76 9.73 18.52
CA PHE A 124 -6.54 9.16 17.97
C PHE A 124 -6.84 7.98 17.05
N PHE A 125 -7.58 6.97 17.55
CA PHE A 125 -7.87 5.77 16.75
C PHE A 125 -8.88 6.01 15.63
N LEU A 126 -9.84 6.91 15.81
CA LEU A 126 -10.74 7.30 14.73
C LEU A 126 -9.96 7.99 13.60
N GLY A 127 -9.06 8.90 13.95
CA GLY A 127 -8.17 9.62 13.03
C GLY A 127 -6.95 8.83 12.56
N LEU A 128 -6.81 7.55 12.94
CA LEU A 128 -5.64 6.76 12.58
C LEU A 128 -5.57 6.56 11.06
N GLY A 129 -4.50 7.06 10.45
CA GLY A 129 -4.34 7.05 8.99
C GLY A 129 -3.92 5.68 8.47
N ASP A 130 -4.87 4.94 7.90
CA ASP A 130 -4.69 3.59 7.37
C ASP A 130 -4.74 3.57 5.82
N ILE A 131 -4.52 2.37 5.25
CA ILE A 131 -4.40 2.16 3.81
C ILE A 131 -5.63 2.61 2.99
N LEU A 132 -6.83 2.61 3.60
CA LEU A 132 -8.06 3.05 2.94
C LEU A 132 -8.12 4.58 2.81
N GLN A 133 -7.67 5.32 3.82
CA GLN A 133 -7.54 6.77 3.77
C GLN A 133 -6.52 7.17 2.70
N LEU A 134 -5.35 6.51 2.68
CA LEU A 134 -4.35 6.66 1.61
C LEU A 134 -4.96 6.42 0.22
N ALA A 135 -5.68 5.30 0.05
CA ALA A 135 -6.29 4.93 -1.23
C ALA A 135 -7.33 5.95 -1.68
N GLY A 136 -8.17 6.43 -0.76
CA GLY A 136 -9.15 7.48 -1.00
C GLY A 136 -8.49 8.77 -1.48
N ILE A 137 -7.51 9.28 -0.73
CA ILE A 137 -6.78 10.51 -1.10
C ILE A 137 -6.06 10.34 -2.45
N SER A 138 -5.42 9.19 -2.66
CA SER A 138 -4.71 8.92 -3.92
C SER A 138 -5.65 8.85 -5.12
N LEU A 139 -6.88 8.33 -4.95
CA LEU A 139 -7.91 8.38 -5.99
C LEU A 139 -8.38 9.81 -6.28
N LEU A 140 -8.49 10.68 -5.27
CA LEU A 140 -8.75 12.11 -5.50
C LEU A 140 -7.64 12.71 -6.37
N LEU A 141 -6.37 12.49 -6.01
CA LEU A 141 -5.23 12.97 -6.78
C LEU A 141 -5.28 12.46 -8.22
N ILE A 142 -5.53 11.16 -8.43
CA ILE A 142 -5.67 10.56 -9.78
C ILE A 142 -6.82 11.20 -10.56
N ALA A 143 -7.95 11.51 -9.92
CA ALA A 143 -9.09 12.16 -10.59
C ALA A 143 -8.69 13.51 -11.18
N PHE A 144 -7.98 14.33 -10.40
CA PHE A 144 -7.48 15.64 -10.85
C PHE A 144 -6.37 15.51 -11.89
N ILE A 145 -5.41 14.60 -11.70
CA ILE A 145 -4.33 14.33 -12.67
C ILE A 145 -4.91 13.95 -14.03
N ASN A 146 -5.95 13.10 -14.06
CA ASN A 146 -6.62 12.70 -15.30
C ASN A 146 -7.36 13.84 -16.02
N GLN A 147 -7.68 14.95 -15.35
CA GLN A 147 -8.19 16.15 -16.02
C GLN A 147 -7.08 16.89 -16.79
N ILE A 148 -5.84 16.77 -16.33
CA ILE A 148 -4.68 17.46 -16.93
C ILE A 148 -4.10 16.61 -18.06
N SER A 149 -3.85 15.33 -17.81
CA SER A 149 -3.25 14.44 -18.80
C SER A 149 -3.55 12.98 -18.53
N ASN A 150 -3.72 12.22 -19.61
CA ASN A 150 -3.79 10.76 -19.55
C ASN A 150 -2.44 10.08 -19.86
N ASN A 151 -1.33 10.84 -19.97
CA ASN A 151 -0.01 10.29 -20.25
C ASN A 151 0.48 9.40 -19.09
N LYS A 152 0.95 8.17 -19.39
CA LYS A 152 1.51 7.26 -18.38
C LYS A 152 2.74 7.86 -17.67
N TRP A 153 3.56 8.63 -18.38
CA TRP A 153 4.81 9.17 -17.86
C TRP A 153 4.59 10.20 -16.76
N LEU A 154 3.44 10.87 -16.75
CA LEU A 154 3.08 11.77 -15.65
C LEU A 154 2.95 11.01 -14.32
N TYR A 155 2.32 9.83 -14.34
CA TYR A 155 2.20 8.98 -13.15
C TYR A 155 3.55 8.43 -12.69
N PHE A 156 4.40 8.04 -13.65
CA PHE A 156 5.78 7.61 -13.35
C PHE A 156 6.58 8.74 -12.68
N LEU A 157 6.59 9.94 -13.27
CA LEU A 157 7.32 11.08 -12.74
C LEU A 157 6.79 11.54 -11.38
N LEU A 158 5.46 11.57 -11.19
CA LEU A 158 4.88 11.89 -9.89
C LEU A 158 5.24 10.85 -8.83
N GLY A 159 5.13 9.55 -9.16
CA GLY A 159 5.53 8.48 -8.25
C GLY A 159 7.00 8.57 -7.87
N LEU A 160 7.88 8.81 -8.85
CA LEU A 160 9.31 9.00 -8.61
C LEU A 160 9.59 10.23 -7.73
N SER A 161 8.96 11.37 -8.03
CA SER A 161 9.10 12.59 -7.23
C SER A 161 8.63 12.38 -5.78
N ILE A 162 7.52 11.67 -5.55
CA ILE A 162 7.05 11.34 -4.20
C ILE A 162 8.09 10.48 -3.47
N MET A 163 8.69 9.48 -4.12
CA MET A 163 9.72 8.64 -3.49
C MET A 163 10.99 9.43 -3.15
N ILE A 164 11.39 10.39 -3.98
CA ILE A 164 12.59 11.22 -3.75
C ILE A 164 12.33 12.23 -2.63
N LEU A 165 11.17 12.89 -2.64
CA LEU A 165 10.85 13.99 -1.72
C LEU A 165 10.24 13.53 -0.39
N SER A 166 9.84 12.25 -0.27
CA SER A 166 9.13 11.77 0.93
C SER A 166 9.91 12.03 2.21
N LYS A 167 11.23 11.82 2.19
CA LYS A 167 12.05 11.98 3.38
C LYS A 167 12.20 13.43 3.82
N GLU A 168 12.30 14.36 2.87
CA GLU A 168 12.41 15.80 3.13
C GLU A 168 11.11 16.40 3.68
N LEU A 169 9.97 15.84 3.25
CA LEU A 169 8.65 16.28 3.70
C LEU A 169 8.20 15.57 4.99
N SER A 170 8.91 14.51 5.40
CA SER A 170 8.53 13.67 6.54
C SER A 170 8.53 14.46 7.85
N GLY A 171 7.40 14.43 8.57
CA GLY A 171 7.17 15.18 9.79
C GLY A 171 6.71 16.62 9.58
N PHE A 172 6.44 17.05 8.34
CA PHE A 172 5.92 18.39 8.08
C PHE A 172 4.57 18.59 8.79
N LYS A 173 4.49 19.69 9.55
CA LYS A 173 3.30 20.09 10.29
C LYS A 173 3.06 21.59 10.19
N THR A 174 1.81 21.98 10.39
CA THR A 174 1.36 23.37 10.44
C THR A 174 0.68 23.64 11.78
N ASN A 175 0.73 24.89 12.23
CA ASN A 175 0.08 25.32 13.49
C ASN A 175 -1.39 25.74 13.28
N ILE A 176 -1.96 25.49 12.09
CA ILE A 176 -3.34 25.85 11.77
C ILE A 176 -4.27 24.70 12.17
N ILE A 177 -5.21 25.01 13.07
CA ILE A 177 -6.23 24.07 13.56
C ILE A 177 -6.96 23.42 12.38
N GLY A 178 -7.07 22.09 12.39
CA GLY A 178 -7.71 21.30 11.33
C GLY A 178 -6.81 20.98 10.14
N LEU A 179 -5.92 21.90 9.72
CA LEU A 179 -4.93 21.61 8.67
C LEU A 179 -3.80 20.71 9.17
N GLU A 180 -3.52 20.72 10.47
CA GLU A 180 -2.52 19.83 11.08
C GLU A 180 -2.80 18.35 10.78
N TYR A 181 -4.05 17.90 10.92
CA TYR A 181 -4.42 16.52 10.60
C TYR A 181 -4.24 16.19 9.12
N ILE A 182 -4.57 17.14 8.23
CA ILE A 182 -4.35 16.98 6.79
C ILE A 182 -2.84 16.86 6.51
N CYS A 183 -1.99 17.68 7.15
CA CYS A 183 -0.54 17.54 7.04
C CYS A 183 -0.07 16.17 7.52
N HIS A 184 -0.60 15.65 8.63
CA HIS A 184 -0.27 14.30 9.10
C HIS A 184 -0.66 13.21 8.09
N LEU A 185 -1.85 13.29 7.48
CA LEU A 185 -2.26 12.33 6.44
C LEU A 185 -1.29 12.32 5.25
N PHE A 186 -0.68 13.46 4.92
CA PHE A 186 0.27 13.54 3.82
C PHE A 186 1.69 13.17 4.20
N PHE A 187 2.14 13.57 5.39
CA PHE A 187 3.56 13.71 5.72
C PHE A 187 3.97 13.16 7.08
N SER A 188 3.09 12.50 7.84
CA SER A 188 3.44 12.06 9.19
C SER A 188 4.72 11.23 9.22
N ASN A 189 5.48 11.41 10.30
CA ASN A 189 6.61 10.56 10.69
C ASN A 189 6.34 9.81 12.01
N GLN A 190 5.06 9.74 12.40
CA GLN A 190 4.57 9.13 13.62
C GLN A 190 3.52 8.05 13.32
N TYR A 191 3.28 7.16 14.27
CA TYR A 191 2.34 6.04 14.13
C TYR A 191 0.86 6.43 14.24
N ASN A 192 0.53 7.72 14.26
CA ASN A 192 -0.84 8.19 14.09
C ASN A 192 -1.32 8.04 12.63
N VAL A 193 -0.40 7.92 11.67
CA VAL A 193 -0.69 7.64 10.26
C VAL A 193 0.34 6.61 9.77
N TYR A 194 -0.08 5.36 9.63
CA TYR A 194 0.81 4.29 9.15
C TYR A 194 1.12 4.41 7.66
N PHE A 195 0.15 4.91 6.89
CA PHE A 195 0.25 5.00 5.44
C PHE A 195 0.11 6.45 4.97
N PRO A 196 1.07 7.35 5.30
CA PRO A 196 1.01 8.73 4.83
C PRO A 196 1.07 8.77 3.30
N VAL A 197 0.43 9.77 2.68
CA VAL A 197 0.41 9.92 1.21
C VAL A 197 1.84 9.92 0.64
N PHE A 198 2.79 10.51 1.34
CA PHE A 198 4.22 10.42 1.05
C PHE A 198 4.86 9.47 2.07
N PRO A 199 5.48 8.35 1.67
CA PRO A 199 5.78 7.93 0.29
C PRO A 199 4.70 7.10 -0.40
N TRP A 200 3.67 6.64 0.31
CA TRP A 200 2.93 5.44 -0.12
C TRP A 200 2.07 5.60 -1.38
N SER A 201 1.61 6.80 -1.72
CA SER A 201 0.87 7.04 -2.96
C SER A 201 1.72 6.80 -4.21
N ALA A 202 3.06 6.84 -4.09
CA ALA A 202 3.97 6.48 -5.17
C ALA A 202 3.71 5.06 -5.69
N PHE A 203 3.44 4.09 -4.81
CA PHE A 203 3.14 2.71 -5.22
C PHE A 203 1.86 2.62 -6.05
N ILE A 204 0.84 3.43 -5.72
CA ILE A 204 -0.40 3.49 -6.51
C ILE A 204 -0.11 4.12 -7.88
N PHE A 205 0.63 5.24 -7.93
CA PHE A 205 0.96 5.90 -9.20
C PHE A 205 1.83 5.01 -10.11
N MET A 206 2.80 4.30 -9.53
CA MET A 206 3.58 3.28 -10.25
C MET A 206 2.67 2.15 -10.75
N GLY A 207 1.69 1.71 -9.95
CA GLY A 207 0.67 0.77 -10.40
C GLY A 207 -0.15 1.30 -11.60
N VAL A 208 -0.56 2.58 -11.59
CA VAL A 208 -1.26 3.20 -12.72
C VAL A 208 -0.37 3.25 -13.96
N PHE A 209 0.91 3.60 -13.80
CA PHE A 209 1.89 3.58 -14.89
C PHE A 209 2.03 2.18 -15.50
N LEU A 210 2.25 1.15 -14.67
CA LEU A 210 2.35 -0.25 -15.11
C LEU A 210 1.06 -0.72 -15.79
N GLY A 211 -0.09 -0.38 -15.25
CA GLY A 211 -1.39 -0.72 -15.84
C GLY A 211 -1.63 -0.03 -17.19
N LYS A 212 -1.03 1.13 -17.45
CA LYS A 212 -1.06 1.79 -18.76
C LYS A 212 -0.07 1.17 -19.74
N GLN A 213 1.15 0.84 -19.30
CA GLN A 213 2.12 0.10 -20.12
C GLN A 213 1.54 -1.22 -20.62
N LEU A 214 0.86 -1.95 -19.75
CA LEU A 214 0.21 -3.21 -20.10
C LEU A 214 -0.85 -3.03 -21.20
N LYS A 215 -1.62 -1.94 -21.18
CA LYS A 215 -2.58 -1.64 -22.26
C LYS A 215 -1.91 -1.32 -23.58
N GLU A 216 -0.78 -0.61 -23.57
CA GLU A 216 -0.06 -0.25 -24.79
C GLU A 216 0.53 -1.46 -25.51
N ILE A 217 0.94 -2.49 -24.76
CA ILE A 217 1.35 -3.77 -25.31
C ILE A 217 0.16 -4.71 -25.55
N ASN A 218 -1.04 -4.16 -25.76
CA ASN A 218 -2.28 -4.90 -26.05
C ASN A 218 -2.63 -5.99 -25.02
N ASN A 219 -2.33 -5.75 -23.74
CA ASN A 219 -2.52 -6.67 -22.63
C ASN A 219 -1.69 -7.97 -22.74
N ASP A 220 -0.57 -7.95 -23.45
CA ASP A 220 0.37 -9.07 -23.50
C ASP A 220 1.03 -9.28 -22.13
N THR A 221 0.49 -10.23 -21.38
CA THR A 221 0.98 -10.57 -20.04
C THR A 221 2.37 -11.20 -20.05
N GLN A 222 2.77 -11.88 -21.13
CA GLN A 222 4.09 -12.51 -21.20
C GLN A 222 5.19 -11.45 -21.31
N ILE A 223 5.03 -10.50 -22.23
CA ILE A 223 5.94 -9.37 -22.38
C ILE A 223 5.92 -8.52 -21.10
N PHE A 224 4.74 -8.23 -20.56
CA PHE A 224 4.58 -7.46 -19.34
C PHE A 224 5.38 -8.03 -18.18
N PHE A 225 5.14 -9.30 -17.81
CA PHE A 225 5.79 -9.90 -16.64
C PHE A 225 7.29 -10.11 -16.87
N LYS A 226 7.75 -10.37 -18.10
CA LYS A 226 9.19 -10.43 -18.42
C LYS A 226 9.86 -9.08 -18.16
N ASN A 227 9.28 -7.99 -18.67
CA ASN A 227 9.80 -6.65 -18.45
C ASN A 227 9.74 -6.24 -16.98
N LEU A 228 8.66 -6.62 -16.28
CA LEU A 228 8.47 -6.37 -14.86
C LEU A 228 9.57 -7.00 -14.01
N ALA A 229 9.97 -8.24 -14.33
CA ALA A 229 11.07 -8.94 -13.65
C ALA A 229 12.44 -8.30 -13.92
N LEU A 230 12.70 -7.82 -15.14
CA LEU A 230 13.96 -7.14 -15.43
C LEU A 230 14.04 -5.78 -14.70
N GLN A 231 12.96 -5.02 -14.74
CA GLN A 231 12.87 -3.72 -14.06
C GLN A 231 12.97 -3.88 -12.54
N SER A 232 12.36 -4.92 -11.95
CA SER A 232 12.42 -5.16 -10.52
C SER A 232 13.85 -5.39 -10.03
N LEU A 233 14.64 -6.18 -10.76
CA LEU A 233 16.06 -6.41 -10.43
C LEU A 233 16.86 -5.10 -10.47
N GLY A 234 16.65 -4.28 -11.50
CA GLY A 234 17.30 -2.96 -11.61
C GLY A 234 16.94 -2.04 -10.44
N LEU A 235 15.66 -1.99 -10.06
CA LEU A 235 15.20 -1.20 -8.90
C LEU A 235 15.77 -1.72 -7.59
N ILE A 236 15.81 -3.03 -7.37
CA ILE A 236 16.41 -3.61 -6.16
C ILE A 236 17.88 -3.21 -6.04
N VAL A 237 18.66 -3.35 -7.12
CA VAL A 237 20.09 -2.97 -7.13
C VAL A 237 20.27 -1.47 -6.88
N LEU A 238 19.50 -0.62 -7.56
CA LEU A 238 19.54 0.82 -7.37
C LEU A 238 19.22 1.22 -5.93
N GLY A 239 18.12 0.70 -5.41
CA GLY A 239 17.66 1.01 -4.06
C GLY A 239 18.62 0.51 -2.99
N LEU A 240 19.18 -0.70 -3.14
CA LEU A 240 20.24 -1.21 -2.26
C LEU A 240 21.47 -0.32 -2.30
N SER A 241 21.90 0.11 -3.49
CA SER A 241 23.05 1.01 -3.64
C SER A 241 22.85 2.31 -2.86
N LEU A 242 21.64 2.89 -2.89
CA LEU A 242 21.30 4.07 -2.08
C LEU A 242 21.28 3.76 -0.58
N VAL A 243 20.67 2.64 -0.16
CA VAL A 243 20.63 2.28 1.26
C VAL A 243 22.02 2.06 1.84
N LEU A 244 22.97 1.55 1.05
CA LEU A 244 24.36 1.36 1.47
C LEU A 244 25.12 2.68 1.68
N THR A 245 24.73 3.79 1.02
CA THR A 245 25.39 5.09 1.26
C THR A 245 24.91 5.77 2.53
N ASN A 246 23.60 5.67 2.84
CA ASN A 246 23.03 6.22 4.06
C ASN A 246 21.74 5.48 4.46
N TYR A 247 21.89 4.45 5.30
CA TYR A 247 20.79 3.60 5.73
C TYR A 247 19.66 4.40 6.42
N LYS A 248 20.00 5.33 7.33
CA LYS A 248 19.01 6.09 8.11
C LYS A 248 18.17 7.02 7.23
N TYR A 249 18.78 7.62 6.21
CA TYR A 249 18.10 8.49 5.28
C TYR A 249 17.30 7.71 4.24
N HIS A 250 17.93 6.72 3.59
CA HIS A 250 17.35 6.03 2.45
C HIS A 250 16.37 4.93 2.84
N PHE A 251 16.63 4.17 3.92
CA PHE A 251 15.71 3.14 4.40
C PHE A 251 14.78 3.69 5.49
N GLY A 252 15.35 4.18 6.61
CA GLY A 252 14.56 4.63 7.75
C GLY A 252 13.83 3.48 8.44
N ASP A 253 12.51 3.55 8.55
CA ASP A 253 11.65 2.47 9.02
C ASP A 253 10.61 2.09 7.94
N TYR A 254 9.93 0.96 8.13
CA TYR A 254 9.00 0.42 7.12
C TYR A 254 7.84 1.37 6.78
N TYR A 255 7.33 2.15 7.74
CA TYR A 255 6.18 3.04 7.53
C TYR A 255 6.61 4.41 6.98
N HIS A 256 7.85 4.83 7.28
CA HIS A 256 8.41 6.13 6.85
C HIS A 256 9.65 5.96 5.98
N LEU A 257 9.49 5.23 4.88
CA LEU A 257 10.57 4.91 3.95
C LEU A 257 11.16 6.16 3.29
N GLY A 258 12.48 6.20 3.25
CA GLY A 258 13.20 7.11 2.36
C GLY A 258 13.21 6.65 0.90
N PRO A 259 13.96 7.33 0.02
CA PRO A 259 13.99 7.02 -1.40
C PRO A 259 14.49 5.60 -1.70
N GLY A 260 15.58 5.16 -1.06
CA GLY A 260 16.17 3.84 -1.32
C GLY A 260 15.26 2.70 -0.85
N GLY A 261 14.67 2.82 0.34
CA GLY A 261 13.72 1.86 0.89
C GLY A 261 12.45 1.76 0.04
N SER A 262 11.93 2.89 -0.44
CA SER A 262 10.78 2.92 -1.34
C SER A 262 11.07 2.25 -2.70
N ILE A 263 12.25 2.49 -3.27
CA ILE A 263 12.71 1.88 -4.53
C ILE A 263 12.93 0.38 -4.37
N ILE A 264 13.57 -0.07 -3.28
CA ILE A 264 13.74 -1.50 -2.96
C ILE A 264 12.36 -2.15 -2.84
N LEU A 265 11.46 -1.56 -2.05
CA LEU A 265 10.14 -2.12 -1.80
C LEU A 265 9.34 -2.23 -3.12
N LEU A 266 9.39 -1.20 -3.97
CA LEU A 266 8.77 -1.25 -5.30
C LEU A 266 9.34 -2.41 -6.14
N GLY A 267 10.66 -2.54 -6.20
CA GLY A 267 11.33 -3.62 -6.93
C GLY A 267 10.94 -5.00 -6.41
N ILE A 268 11.01 -5.23 -5.09
CA ILE A 268 10.61 -6.50 -4.47
C ILE A 268 9.15 -6.82 -4.81
N MET A 269 8.23 -5.86 -4.65
CA MET A 269 6.81 -6.11 -4.93
C MET A 269 6.57 -6.40 -6.42
N MET A 270 7.25 -5.70 -7.34
CA MET A 270 7.21 -6.00 -8.78
C MET A 270 7.75 -7.40 -9.10
N LEU A 271 8.78 -7.86 -8.40
CA LEU A 271 9.27 -9.22 -8.52
C LEU A 271 8.23 -10.23 -8.00
N CYS A 272 7.55 -9.93 -6.89
CA CYS A 272 6.45 -10.76 -6.37
C CYS A 272 5.30 -10.88 -7.37
N PHE A 273 4.96 -9.84 -8.14
CA PHE A 273 3.98 -9.94 -9.24
C PHE A 273 4.42 -10.93 -10.32
N TRP A 274 5.70 -10.95 -10.69
CA TRP A 274 6.23 -11.94 -11.62
C TRP A 274 6.18 -13.35 -11.04
N ILE A 275 6.59 -13.54 -9.78
CA ILE A 275 6.52 -14.83 -9.09
C ILE A 275 5.07 -15.34 -9.05
N ALA A 276 4.13 -14.47 -8.68
CA ALA A 276 2.70 -14.78 -8.67
C ALA A 276 2.21 -15.22 -10.05
N ASN A 277 2.67 -14.59 -11.13
CA ASN A 277 2.34 -15.02 -12.48
C ASN A 277 2.91 -16.42 -12.81
N GLN A 278 4.12 -16.75 -12.34
CA GLN A 278 4.65 -18.11 -12.49
C GLN A 278 3.84 -19.13 -11.70
N LEU A 279 3.46 -18.82 -10.46
CA LEU A 279 2.63 -19.69 -9.62
C LEU A 279 1.25 -19.93 -10.26
N VAL A 280 0.59 -18.88 -10.74
CA VAL A 280 -0.71 -19.01 -11.43
C VAL A 280 -0.61 -19.88 -12.68
N LYS A 281 0.49 -19.79 -13.44
CA LYS A 281 0.73 -20.67 -14.58
C LYS A 281 0.98 -22.12 -14.14
N LEU A 282 1.74 -22.31 -13.06
CA LEU A 282 2.06 -23.63 -12.52
C LEU A 282 0.81 -24.35 -12.01
N PHE A 283 -0.08 -23.64 -11.31
CA PHE A 283 -1.33 -24.18 -10.77
C PHE A 283 -2.51 -24.17 -11.76
N ASN A 284 -2.28 -23.82 -13.03
CA ASN A 284 -3.33 -23.93 -14.05
C ASN A 284 -3.58 -25.42 -14.32
N PRO A 285 -4.82 -25.93 -14.22
CA PRO A 285 -5.12 -27.36 -14.46
C PRO A 285 -4.71 -27.85 -15.86
N ASN A 286 -4.62 -26.94 -16.83
CA ASN A 286 -4.16 -27.23 -18.19
C ASN A 286 -2.63 -27.09 -18.35
N SER A 287 -1.89 -26.90 -17.25
CA SER A 287 -0.44 -26.81 -17.25
C SER A 287 0.16 -28.21 -17.47
N PRO A 288 1.12 -28.37 -18.39
CA PRO A 288 1.80 -29.65 -18.61
C PRO A 288 2.56 -30.15 -17.37
N PHE A 289 2.76 -29.31 -16.34
CA PHE A 289 3.37 -29.70 -15.06
C PHE A 289 2.42 -30.43 -14.10
N LEU A 290 1.10 -30.34 -14.28
CA LEU A 290 0.08 -30.95 -13.41
C LEU A 290 -0.60 -32.17 -14.04
N ILE A 291 -0.23 -32.53 -15.27
CA ILE A 291 -0.65 -33.78 -15.93
C ILE A 291 0.40 -34.84 -15.58
N LEU A 292 0.33 -35.33 -14.34
CA LEU A 292 1.04 -36.49 -13.80
C LEU A 292 0.02 -37.31 -13.01
#